data_AF-U9URR7-F1
#
_entry.id   AF-U9URR7-F1
#
_cell.length_a   1.000
_cell.length_b   1.000
_cell.length_c   1.000
_cell.angle_alpha   90.00
_cell.angle_beta   90.00
_cell.angle_gamma   90.00
#
_symmetry.space_group_name_H-M   'P 1'
#
loop_
_entity.id
_entity.type
_entity.pdbx_description
1 polymer ?
#
loop_
_entity_poly.entity_id
_entity_poly.type
_entity_poly.pdbx_seq_one_letter_code
_entity_poly.pdbx_strand_id
1 'polypeptide(L)'
;MEELMLSSEVIEQIKDFNYQKLTSEQSLLIDKLILNEELKNRFKWYGLCNECKQPKTAYVWCQLCGAKHFQQNFKNWTSGNHEVDKFIQKTQLKANNDREIL
;
A
#
# COMPACT_ATOMS: atom_id res chain seq x y z
N MET A 1 4.88 -10.59 8.53
CA MET A 1 4.60 -9.15 8.42
C MET A 1 3.10 -9.07 8.40
N GLU A 2 2.50 -8.62 9.50
CA GLU A 2 1.05 -8.45 9.56
C GLU A 2 0.66 -7.48 8.43
N GLU A 3 -0.25 -7.92 7.58
CA GLU A 3 -0.77 -7.11 6.50
C GLU A 3 -1.65 -6.03 7.11
N LEU A 4 -1.08 -4.84 7.29
CA LEU A 4 -1.84 -3.67 7.72
C LEU A 4 -2.76 -3.24 6.58
N MET A 5 -4.03 -3.63 6.67
CA MET A 5 -5.08 -3.28 5.73
C MET A 5 -6.28 -2.69 6.47
N LEU A 6 -6.96 -1.75 5.82
CA LEU A 6 -8.28 -1.30 6.25
C LEU A 6 -9.33 -2.33 5.87
N SER A 7 -10.38 -2.44 6.69
CA SER A 7 -11.54 -3.26 6.34
C SER A 7 -12.35 -2.61 5.22
N SER A 8 -13.15 -3.41 4.52
CA SER A 8 -14.06 -2.94 3.47
C SER A 8 -15.02 -1.86 3.98
N GLU A 9 -15.52 -1.98 5.21
CA GLU A 9 -16.49 -1.06 5.79
C GLU A 9 -15.88 0.32 6.03
N VAL A 10 -14.60 0.39 6.41
CA VAL A 10 -13.88 1.65 6.57
C VAL A 10 -13.60 2.27 5.20
N ILE A 11 -13.16 1.46 4.24
CA ILE A 11 -12.86 1.94 2.87
C ILE A 11 -14.08 2.56 2.24
N GLU A 12 -15.25 1.93 2.33
CA GLU A 12 -16.49 2.45 1.75
C GLU A 12 -16.89 3.83 2.30
N GLN A 13 -16.55 4.13 3.55
CA GLN A 13 -16.84 5.43 4.18
C GLN A 13 -15.90 6.55 3.72
N ILE A 14 -14.66 6.22 3.33
CA ILE A 14 -13.62 7.20 3.02
C ILE A 14 -13.21 7.22 1.54
N LYS A 15 -13.74 6.32 0.71
CA LYS A 15 -13.31 6.13 -0.69
C LYS A 15 -13.45 7.38 -1.57
N ASP A 16 -14.42 8.24 -1.26
CA ASP A 16 -14.73 9.44 -2.03
C ASP A 16 -14.03 10.69 -1.46
N PHE A 17 -13.22 10.55 -0.40
CA PHE A 17 -12.55 11.67 0.22
C PHE A 17 -11.31 12.08 -0.60
N ASN A 18 -11.23 13.37 -0.91
CA ASN A 18 -10.02 13.93 -1.48
C ASN A 18 -8.98 14.17 -0.37
N TYR A 19 -8.02 13.26 -0.23
CA TYR A 19 -6.96 13.35 0.78
C TYR A 19 -6.14 14.66 0.71
N GLN A 20 -6.04 15.30 -0.47
CA GLN A 20 -5.35 16.58 -0.64
C GLN A 20 -6.17 17.78 -0.13
N LYS A 21 -7.48 17.59 0.09
CA LYS A 21 -8.42 18.65 0.49
C LYS A 21 -9.48 18.11 1.44
N LEU A 22 -9.03 17.48 2.54
CA LEU A 22 -9.93 17.01 3.60
C LEU A 22 -10.52 18.21 4.36
N THR A 23 -11.83 18.17 4.63
CA THR A 23 -12.43 19.10 5.60
C THR A 23 -12.07 18.70 7.03
N SER A 24 -12.28 19.61 7.98
CA SER A 24 -12.08 19.31 9.40
C SER A 24 -12.94 18.14 9.86
N GLU A 25 -14.20 18.05 9.41
CA GLU A 25 -15.12 16.95 9.72
C GLU A 25 -14.63 15.63 9.13
N GLN A 26 -14.19 15.63 7.87
CA GLN A 26 -13.64 14.43 7.22
C GLN A 26 -12.38 13.93 7.92
N SER A 27 -11.48 14.84 8.32
CA SER A 27 -10.29 14.47 9.09
C SER A 27 -10.66 13.84 10.43
N LEU A 28 -11.62 14.40 11.16
CA LEU A 28 -12.08 13.85 12.43
C LEU A 28 -12.75 12.47 12.26
N LEU A 29 -13.47 12.26 11.16
CA LEU A 29 -14.05 10.95 10.85
C LEU A 29 -12.93 9.91 10.60
N ILE A 30 -11.93 10.26 9.80
CA ILE A 30 -10.76 9.40 9.56
C ILE A 30 -10.05 9.04 10.88
N ASP A 31 -9.85 10.03 11.76
CA ASP A 31 -9.18 9.82 13.05
C ASP A 31 -9.94 8.85 13.97
N LYS A 32 -11.28 8.78 13.82
CA LYS A 32 -12.14 7.83 14.54
C LYS A 32 -12.19 6.45 13.90
N LEU A 33 -12.23 6.39 12.56
CA LEU A 33 -12.39 5.12 11.83
C LEU A 33 -11.08 4.33 11.72
N ILE A 34 -9.95 5.01 11.55
CA ILE A 34 -8.64 4.37 11.34
C ILE A 34 -7.80 4.47 12.61
N LEU A 35 -7.86 3.43 13.44
CA LEU A 35 -7.13 3.40 14.72
C LEU A 35 -5.61 3.21 14.54
N ASN A 36 -5.19 2.55 13.46
CA ASN A 36 -3.78 2.36 13.18
C ASN A 36 -3.16 3.67 12.66
N GLU A 37 -2.25 4.27 13.45
CA GLU A 37 -1.62 5.56 13.11
C GLU A 37 -0.86 5.52 11.78
N GLU A 38 -0.24 4.39 11.44
CA GLU A 38 0.47 4.26 10.17
C GLU A 38 -0.48 4.29 8.97
N LEU A 39 -1.57 3.52 9.00
CA LEU A 39 -2.60 3.54 7.95
C LEU A 39 -3.29 4.90 7.83
N LYS A 40 -3.53 5.55 8.97
CA LYS A 40 -4.10 6.89 9.04
C LYS A 40 -3.19 7.91 8.35
N ASN A 41 -1.90 7.91 8.69
CA ASN A 41 -0.91 8.80 8.07
C ASN A 41 -0.75 8.52 6.58
N ARG A 42 -0.66 7.23 6.19
CA ARG A 42 -0.63 6.80 4.78
C ARG A 42 -1.82 7.34 4.00
N PHE A 43 -3.04 7.21 4.54
CA PHE A 43 -4.24 7.75 3.92
C PHE A 43 -4.16 9.27 3.76
N LYS A 44 -3.82 10.00 4.84
CA LYS A 44 -3.79 11.48 4.81
C LYS A 44 -2.69 12.01 3.87
N TRP A 45 -1.57 11.31 3.72
CA TRP A 45 -0.44 11.77 2.91
C TRP A 45 -0.55 11.36 1.44
N TYR A 46 -0.99 10.13 1.18
CA TYR A 46 -0.93 9.54 -0.15
C TYR A 46 -2.30 9.19 -0.72
N GLY A 47 -3.33 9.09 0.12
CA GLY A 47 -4.67 8.65 -0.27
C GLY A 47 -4.74 7.14 -0.55
N LEU A 48 -5.84 6.73 -1.17
CA LEU A 48 -6.09 5.34 -1.53
C LEU A 48 -5.43 4.96 -2.85
N CYS A 49 -5.08 3.69 -2.98
CA CYS A 49 -4.68 3.09 -4.23
C CYS A 49 -5.90 2.92 -5.15
N ASN A 50 -5.73 3.23 -6.44
CA ASN A 50 -6.82 3.11 -7.42
C ASN A 50 -7.24 1.66 -7.70
N GLU A 51 -6.31 0.70 -7.60
CA GLU A 51 -6.58 -0.72 -7.82
C GLU A 51 -7.23 -1.39 -6.61
N CYS A 52 -6.56 -1.39 -5.45
CA CYS A 52 -7.01 -2.16 -4.28
C CYS A 52 -7.77 -1.35 -3.22
N LYS A 53 -7.87 -0.03 -3.39
CA LYS A 53 -8.54 0.90 -2.44
C LYS A 53 -7.93 0.94 -1.03
N GLN A 54 -6.75 0.36 -0.83
CA GLN A 54 -6.00 0.47 0.43
C GLN A 54 -5.12 1.73 0.44
N PRO A 55 -4.77 2.30 1.62
CA PRO A 55 -3.84 3.41 1.71
C PRO A 55 -2.50 3.09 1.03
N LYS A 56 -2.04 4.00 0.18
CA LYS A 56 -0.73 3.87 -0.47
C LYS A 56 0.40 4.05 0.55
N THR A 57 1.57 3.48 0.25
CA THR A 57 2.77 3.64 1.09
C THR A 57 3.68 4.77 0.59
N ALA A 58 3.53 5.18 -0.67
CA ALA A 58 4.15 6.39 -1.22
C ALA A 58 3.24 7.03 -2.30
N TYR A 59 3.66 8.18 -2.82
CA TYR A 59 2.84 8.98 -3.75
C TYR A 59 2.31 8.19 -4.96
N VAL A 60 3.16 7.38 -5.59
CA VAL A 60 2.82 6.52 -6.74
C VAL A 60 2.87 5.02 -6.42
N TRP A 61 3.20 4.64 -5.19
CA TRP A 61 3.44 3.25 -4.82
C TRP A 61 2.39 2.70 -3.86
N CYS A 62 1.83 1.55 -4.21
CA CYS A 62 1.02 0.74 -3.32
C CYS A 62 1.75 -0.57 -3.08
N GLN A 63 2.29 -0.74 -1.87
CA GLN A 63 3.03 -1.95 -1.49
C GLN A 63 2.23 -3.25 -1.75
N LEU A 64 0.92 -3.24 -1.48
CA LEU A 64 0.07 -4.42 -1.67
C LEU A 64 -0.06 -4.80 -3.16
N CYS A 65 -0.34 -3.82 -4.02
CA CYS A 65 -0.39 -4.04 -5.46
C CYS A 65 0.98 -4.42 -6.01
N GLY A 66 2.05 -3.72 -5.59
CA GLY A 66 3.42 -4.02 -5.99
C GLY A 66 3.81 -5.46 -5.66
N ALA A 67 3.59 -5.89 -4.41
CA ALA A 67 3.84 -7.27 -3.99
C ALA A 67 3.05 -8.29 -4.83
N LYS A 68 1.75 -8.04 -5.07
CA LYS A 68 0.90 -8.91 -5.91
C LYS A 68 1.42 -9.00 -7.35
N HIS A 69 1.78 -7.88 -7.95
CA HIS A 69 2.31 -7.81 -9.32
C HIS A 69 3.66 -8.53 -9.43
N PHE A 70 4.53 -8.38 -8.44
CA PHE A 70 5.79 -9.12 -8.37
C PHE A 70 5.57 -10.64 -8.23
N GLN A 71 4.70 -11.09 -7.33
CA GLN A 71 4.39 -12.50 -7.16
C GLN A 71 3.92 -13.15 -8.45
N GLN A 72 3.09 -12.45 -9.23
CA GLN A 72 2.62 -12.95 -10.53
C GLN A 72 3.75 -13.09 -11.56
N ASN A 73 4.80 -12.26 -11.45
CA ASN A 73 5.94 -12.22 -12.35
C ASN A 73 7.12 -13.11 -11.94
N PHE A 74 7.17 -13.62 -10.70
CA PHE A 74 8.28 -14.47 -10.24
C PHE A 74 8.47 -15.75 -11.06
N LYS A 75 7.41 -16.25 -11.70
CA LYS A 75 7.49 -17.41 -12.60
C LYS A 75 7.99 -17.09 -14.01
N ASN A 76 8.08 -15.80 -14.36
CA ASN A 76 8.41 -15.35 -15.72
C ASN A 76 9.92 -15.10 -15.91
N TRP A 77 10.71 -15.13 -14.85
CA TRP A 77 12.16 -14.93 -14.92
C TRP A 77 12.88 -15.66 -13.78
N THR A 78 14.14 -16.01 -14.02
CA THR A 78 15.10 -16.49 -13.03
C THR A 78 16.48 -16.00 -13.45
N SER A 79 17.34 -15.65 -12.49
CA SER A 79 18.75 -15.37 -12.76
C SER A 79 19.58 -16.63 -13.03
N GLY A 80 19.00 -17.83 -12.85
CA GLY A 80 19.71 -19.10 -12.80
C GLY A 80 20.39 -19.38 -11.45
N ASN A 81 20.32 -18.44 -10.49
CA ASN A 81 20.82 -18.61 -9.13
C ASN A 81 19.68 -18.48 -8.12
N HIS A 82 19.33 -19.60 -7.47
CA HIS A 82 18.19 -19.67 -6.56
C HIS A 82 18.29 -18.73 -5.36
N GLU A 83 19.48 -18.55 -4.78
CA GLU A 83 19.67 -17.67 -3.62
C GLU A 83 19.53 -16.20 -4.00
N VAL A 84 20.03 -15.82 -5.18
CA VAL A 84 19.85 -14.48 -5.74
C VAL A 84 18.37 -14.21 -6.02
N ASP A 85 17.67 -15.14 -6.66
CA ASP A 85 16.24 -15.00 -6.95
C ASP A 85 15.43 -14.84 -5.66
N LYS A 86 15.70 -15.67 -4.65
CA LYS A 86 15.04 -15.60 -3.35
C LYS A 86 15.29 -14.28 -2.63
N PHE A 87 16.50 -13.73 -2.73
CA PHE A 87 16.83 -12.41 -2.19
C PHE A 87 16.06 -11.30 -2.90
N ILE A 88 16.04 -11.31 -4.23
CA ILE A 88 15.32 -10.32 -5.05
C ILE A 88 13.82 -10.37 -4.76
N GLN A 89 13.22 -11.57 -4.79
CA GLN A 89 11.79 -11.77 -4.50
C GLN A 89 11.41 -11.25 -3.11
N LYS A 90 12.21 -11.56 -2.08
CA LYS A 90 11.96 -11.06 -0.71
C LYS A 90 12.04 -9.52 -0.62
N THR A 91 12.94 -8.90 -1.36
CA THR A 91 13.10 -7.45 -1.40
C THR A 91 11.92 -6.79 -2.11
N GLN A 92 11.55 -7.30 -3.29
CA GLN A 92 10.41 -6.83 -4.08
C GLN A 92 9.07 -6.95 -3.32
N LEU A 93 8.86 -8.03 -2.56
CA LEU A 93 7.67 -8.20 -1.72
C LEU A 93 7.55 -7.20 -0.57
N LYS A 94 8.68 -6.63 -0.11
CA LYS A 94 8.73 -5.74 1.04
C LYS A 94 8.84 -4.26 0.68
N ALA A 95 9.06 -3.95 -0.60
CA ALA A 95 9.30 -2.59 -1.06
C ALA A 95 8.14 -1.64 -0.71
N ASN A 96 8.46 -0.57 0.02
CA ASN A 96 7.53 0.46 0.45
C ASN A 96 7.42 1.62 -0.56
N ASN A 97 8.34 1.69 -1.51
CA ASN A 97 8.32 2.64 -2.61
C ASN A 97 9.04 2.04 -3.83
N ASP A 98 8.91 2.72 -4.96
CA ASP A 98 9.52 2.36 -6.25
C ASP A 98 11.05 2.39 -6.25
N ARG A 99 11.67 3.21 -5.38
CA ARG A 99 13.13 3.33 -5.28
C ARG A 99 13.78 2.20 -4.51
N GLU A 100 13.04 1.48 -3.67
CA GLU A 100 13.55 0.30 -2.95
C GLU A 100 13.72 -0.93 -3.86
N ILE A 101 13.24 -0.85 -5.10
CA ILE A 101 13.31 -1.92 -6.10
C ILE A 101 14.39 -1.64 -7.17
N LEU A 102 14.75 -0.36 -7.35
CA LEU A 102 15.68 0.12 -8.39
C LEU A 102 17.15 -0.04 -7.98
#